data_AF-A0A1C5QMA3-F1
#
_entry.id   AF-A0A1C5QMA3-F1
#
_cell.length_a   1.000
_cell.length_b   1.000
_cell.length_c   1.000
_cell.angle_alpha   90.00
_cell.angle_beta   90.00
_cell.angle_gamma   90.00
#
_symmetry.space_group_name_H-M   'P 1'
#
loop_
_entity.id
_entity.type
_entity.pdbx_description
1 polymer ?
#
loop_
_entity_poly.entity_id
_entity_poly.type
_entity_poly.pdbx_seq_one_letter_code
_entity_poly.pdbx_strand_id
1 'polypeptide(L)'
;MKKQKIRFYAALLCSSMVLSLVSTPVSAAETGQLTNPPTSTEGPGSPESASGNEAAAVLNGLYAALPVANGVKEVATADELTDALADSSISIITLKDDVEISSTLTVNRTVTLDLNGNVLKMTGSDSVIKVEADGDLTIQDRNTTTQHTFNPHCKYQFWYIDMWELDKDGSEIVSGGVITGGGGDQNNGGGVLVAGGTLTMAGGSIVGCSARSRGGVYLAYDSATGKSGTFIMTGGSIIGCAAQLGGGVYVAPECTFAMATGSNIHNCIANNDGGGVINHGTFQMHDSSIWGRRCLQQGNLYYVRRYD
;
A
#
# COMPACT_ATOMS: atom_id res chain seq x y z
N MET A 1 -1.56 40.07 33.80
CA MET A 1 -2.67 40.63 32.99
C MET A 1 -2.12 41.69 32.05
N LYS A 2 -1.91 41.36 30.76
CA LYS A 2 -1.54 42.32 29.70
C LYS A 2 -2.57 42.19 28.57
N LYS A 3 -3.18 43.32 28.23
CA LYS A 3 -4.37 43.46 27.38
C LYS A 3 -4.08 43.15 25.90
N GLN A 4 -5.04 42.46 25.30
CA GLN A 4 -5.18 42.13 23.88
C GLN A 4 -5.07 43.36 22.96
N LYS A 5 -4.49 43.16 21.79
CA LYS A 5 -4.84 43.91 20.57
C LYS A 5 -5.14 42.91 19.46
N ILE A 6 -6.42 42.62 19.29
CA ILE A 6 -6.99 41.88 18.15
C ILE A 6 -7.02 42.85 16.97
N ARG A 7 -6.41 42.48 15.83
CA ARG A 7 -6.56 43.20 14.56
C ARG A 7 -7.43 42.34 13.65
N PHE A 8 -8.65 42.82 13.39
CA PHE A 8 -9.51 42.33 12.31
C PHE A 8 -8.99 42.83 10.97
N TYR A 9 -8.77 41.94 10.01
CA TYR A 9 -8.71 42.30 8.59
C TYR A 9 -9.90 41.65 7.89
N ALA A 10 -10.77 42.51 7.36
CA ALA A 10 -11.96 42.15 6.62
C ALA A 10 -11.70 42.25 5.11
N ALA A 11 -12.21 41.24 4.40
CA ALA A 11 -12.74 41.20 3.03
C ALA A 11 -11.90 41.72 1.84
N LEU A 12 -11.68 40.82 0.87
CA LEU A 12 -11.95 41.14 -0.53
C LEU A 12 -12.47 39.90 -1.28
N LEU A 13 -13.77 39.90 -1.56
CA LEU A 13 -14.44 39.00 -2.50
C LEU A 13 -14.19 39.52 -3.91
N CYS A 14 -13.39 38.79 -4.70
CA CYS A 14 -13.34 38.99 -6.16
C CYS A 14 -14.30 38.01 -6.82
N SER A 15 -15.51 38.49 -7.08
CA SER A 15 -16.41 37.97 -8.10
C SER A 15 -15.96 38.50 -9.46
N SER A 16 -15.68 37.63 -10.42
CA SER A 16 -15.60 38.04 -11.83
C SER A 16 -16.15 36.94 -12.72
N MET A 17 -17.41 37.17 -13.11
CA MET A 17 -18.00 36.99 -14.43
C MET A 17 -17.50 35.84 -15.33
N VAL A 18 -18.39 34.87 -15.44
CA VAL A 18 -18.82 34.16 -16.65
C VAL A 18 -18.45 34.88 -17.97
N LEU A 19 -17.70 34.21 -18.84
CA LEU A 19 -17.83 34.37 -20.30
C LEU A 19 -17.92 32.98 -20.96
N SER A 20 -19.12 32.68 -21.42
CA SER A 20 -19.45 31.63 -22.36
C SER A 20 -18.98 32.00 -23.77
N LEU A 21 -18.26 31.10 -24.44
CA LEU A 21 -18.15 31.10 -25.90
C LEU A 21 -18.49 29.69 -26.40
N VAL A 22 -19.59 29.61 -27.13
CA VAL A 22 -20.11 28.43 -27.80
C VAL A 22 -19.53 28.36 -29.21
N SER A 23 -18.95 27.21 -29.52
CA SER A 23 -18.81 26.48 -30.79
C SER A 23 -18.70 27.20 -32.14
N THR A 24 -17.69 26.78 -32.91
CA THR A 24 -17.86 26.44 -34.34
C THR A 24 -17.13 25.12 -34.65
N PRO A 25 -17.76 24.16 -35.36
CA PRO A 25 -17.12 22.92 -35.80
C PRO A 25 -16.28 23.16 -37.07
N VAL A 26 -15.09 22.55 -37.16
CA VAL A 26 -14.34 22.50 -38.43
C VAL A 26 -14.69 21.21 -39.15
N SER A 27 -15.20 21.40 -40.36
CA SER A 27 -15.69 20.38 -41.29
C SER A 27 -14.57 19.52 -41.85
N ALA A 28 -14.90 18.25 -42.10
CA ALA A 28 -14.20 17.34 -42.97
C ALA A 28 -14.53 17.62 -44.45
N ALA A 29 -13.50 17.57 -45.31
CA ALA A 29 -13.44 17.31 -46.75
C ALA A 29 -11.95 17.56 -47.11
N GLU A 30 -11.25 16.84 -47.98
CA GLU A 30 -11.63 16.00 -49.10
C GLU A 30 -10.42 15.12 -49.47
N THR A 31 -10.72 14.13 -50.30
CA THR A 31 -9.89 13.08 -50.91
C THR A 31 -8.60 13.52 -51.59
N GLY A 32 -7.57 12.66 -51.53
CA GLY A 32 -6.37 12.75 -52.35
C GLY A 32 -5.51 11.49 -52.28
N GLN A 33 -5.91 10.46 -53.02
CA GLN A 33 -5.10 9.29 -53.37
C GLN A 33 -3.90 9.73 -54.22
N LEU A 34 -2.69 9.16 -53.99
CA LEU A 34 -1.71 8.74 -55.02
C LEU A 34 -0.35 8.28 -54.42
N THR A 35 -0.10 6.98 -54.56
CA THR A 35 1.17 6.30 -54.97
C THR A 35 2.44 6.34 -54.10
N ASN A 36 2.81 5.17 -53.55
CA ASN A 36 4.21 4.68 -53.38
C ASN A 36 4.89 4.46 -54.76
N PRO A 37 6.23 4.28 -54.94
CA PRO A 37 7.26 3.65 -54.06
C PRO A 37 8.68 4.34 -54.18
N PRO A 38 9.90 3.74 -53.95
CA PRO A 38 10.30 2.46 -53.32
C PRO A 38 11.42 2.55 -52.24
N THR A 39 11.71 1.38 -51.67
CA THR A 39 12.74 0.98 -50.69
C THR A 39 14.20 1.15 -51.14
N SER A 40 15.10 1.60 -50.24
CA SER A 40 16.54 1.20 -50.20
C SER A 40 17.27 1.61 -48.88
N THR A 41 17.59 0.60 -48.06
CA THR A 41 18.86 0.24 -47.36
C THR A 41 19.76 1.21 -46.53
N GLU A 42 20.16 0.68 -45.34
CA GLU A 42 21.35 0.90 -44.46
C GLU A 42 21.45 2.21 -43.63
N GLY A 43 21.80 2.26 -42.34
CA GLY A 43 22.35 1.30 -41.37
C GLY A 43 22.19 1.80 -39.89
N PRO A 44 22.97 1.27 -38.91
CA PRO A 44 22.51 0.99 -37.54
C PRO A 44 22.76 2.11 -36.52
N GLY A 45 21.88 2.25 -35.52
CA GLY A 45 22.11 3.17 -34.40
C GLY A 45 21.08 3.09 -33.28
N SER A 46 21.56 2.70 -32.10
CA SER A 46 20.99 2.87 -30.75
C SER A 46 19.99 1.80 -30.25
N PRO A 47 20.26 1.18 -29.08
CA PRO A 47 19.31 0.28 -28.43
C PRO A 47 18.13 1.09 -27.89
N GLU A 48 16.94 0.74 -28.38
CA GLU A 48 15.67 1.26 -27.90
C GLU A 48 15.45 0.91 -26.43
N SER A 49 14.97 1.94 -25.75
CA SER A 49 14.28 1.96 -24.47
C SER A 49 13.38 0.73 -24.30
N ALA A 50 13.65 -0.10 -23.30
CA ALA A 50 12.69 -1.07 -22.80
C ALA A 50 11.47 -0.31 -22.26
N SER A 51 10.43 -0.20 -23.09
CA SER A 51 9.17 0.44 -22.75
C SER A 51 8.42 -0.36 -21.67
N GLY A 52 7.64 0.33 -20.83
CA GLY A 52 6.95 -0.18 -19.64
C GLY A 52 5.87 -1.24 -19.86
N ASN A 53 5.98 -2.07 -20.91
CA ASN A 53 5.09 -3.19 -21.19
C ASN A 53 5.50 -4.48 -20.46
N GLU A 54 6.75 -4.61 -20.01
CA GLU A 54 7.23 -5.80 -19.27
C GLU A 54 6.55 -5.94 -17.90
N ALA A 55 6.24 -4.82 -17.22
CA ALA A 55 5.52 -4.84 -15.94
C ALA A 55 4.05 -5.29 -16.10
N ALA A 56 3.40 -4.90 -17.21
CA ALA A 56 2.04 -5.34 -17.53
C ALA A 56 1.99 -6.81 -17.99
N ALA A 57 3.05 -7.32 -18.64
CA ALA A 57 3.17 -8.73 -19.02
C ALA A 57 3.41 -9.64 -17.81
N VAL A 58 4.16 -9.19 -16.80
CA VAL A 58 4.29 -9.89 -15.51
C VAL A 58 2.94 -9.90 -14.77
N LEU A 59 2.17 -8.80 -14.84
CA LEU A 59 0.84 -8.69 -14.22
C LEU A 59 -0.22 -9.59 -14.90
N ASN A 60 -0.21 -9.67 -16.23
CA ASN A 60 -1.12 -10.55 -16.99
C ASN A 60 -0.72 -12.03 -16.96
N GLY A 61 0.58 -12.34 -16.85
CA GLY A 61 1.08 -13.70 -16.75
C GLY A 61 0.70 -14.39 -15.43
N LEU A 62 0.52 -13.61 -14.35
CA LEU A 62 0.12 -14.11 -13.03
C LEU A 62 -1.39 -14.43 -12.94
N TYR A 63 -2.22 -13.89 -13.83
CA TYR A 63 -3.67 -14.10 -13.86
C TYR A 63 -4.14 -15.35 -14.63
N ALA A 64 -3.24 -16.07 -15.30
CA ALA A 64 -3.58 -17.21 -16.15
C ALA A 64 -3.50 -18.59 -15.47
N ALA A 65 -3.28 -18.66 -14.15
CA ALA A 65 -3.30 -19.92 -13.40
C ALA A 65 -4.39 -19.91 -12.31
N LEU A 66 -5.57 -20.41 -12.65
CA LEU A 66 -6.66 -20.73 -11.71
C LEU A 66 -7.07 -22.21 -11.93
N PRO A 67 -7.52 -22.95 -10.90
CA PRO A 67 -6.66 -23.55 -9.88
C PRO A 67 -6.82 -25.08 -9.86
N VAL A 68 -5.83 -25.79 -9.30
CA VAL A 68 -6.10 -27.15 -8.78
C VAL A 68 -7.07 -26.99 -7.61
N ALA A 69 -8.25 -27.60 -7.69
CA ALA A 69 -9.37 -27.43 -6.76
C ALA A 69 -9.16 -27.99 -5.33
N ASN A 70 -7.92 -28.19 -4.87
CA ASN A 70 -7.62 -28.60 -3.51
C ASN A 70 -6.81 -27.50 -2.82
N GLY A 71 -7.32 -27.00 -1.69
CA GLY A 71 -6.57 -26.10 -0.82
C GLY A 71 -7.29 -24.84 -0.34
N VAL A 72 -8.63 -24.79 -0.34
CA VAL A 72 -9.36 -23.70 0.34
C VAL A 72 -9.65 -24.11 1.78
N LYS A 73 -9.32 -23.26 2.74
CA LYS A 73 -9.63 -23.44 4.16
C LYS A 73 -10.27 -22.18 4.72
N GLU A 74 -11.39 -22.36 5.40
CA GLU A 74 -12.00 -21.32 6.23
C GLU A 74 -11.48 -21.42 7.66
N VAL A 75 -11.18 -20.28 8.28
CA VAL A 75 -10.64 -20.20 9.65
C VAL A 75 -11.34 -19.09 10.43
N ALA A 76 -11.56 -19.32 11.72
CA ALA A 76 -12.17 -18.36 12.64
C ALA A 76 -11.34 -18.11 13.90
N THR A 77 -10.19 -18.79 14.05
CA THR A 77 -9.30 -18.64 15.22
C THR A 77 -7.84 -18.53 14.81
N ALA A 78 -7.00 -18.03 15.72
CA ALA A 78 -5.56 -17.91 15.49
C ALA A 78 -4.87 -19.26 15.26
N ASP A 79 -5.28 -20.29 15.99
CA ASP A 79 -4.71 -21.64 15.87
C ASP A 79 -5.06 -22.24 14.49
N GLU A 80 -6.31 -22.13 14.06
CA GLU A 80 -6.74 -22.59 12.72
C GLU A 80 -6.00 -21.86 11.59
N LEU A 81 -5.79 -20.55 11.74
CA LEU A 81 -5.04 -19.74 10.78
C LEU A 81 -3.56 -20.16 10.73
N THR A 82 -2.95 -20.40 11.88
CA THR A 82 -1.55 -20.85 11.99
C THR A 82 -1.37 -22.24 11.38
N ASP A 83 -2.26 -23.18 11.69
CA ASP A 83 -2.27 -24.54 11.13
C ASP A 83 -2.46 -24.49 9.61
N ALA A 84 -3.37 -23.64 9.12
CA ALA A 84 -3.61 -23.49 7.70
C ALA A 84 -2.40 -22.91 6.94
N LEU A 85 -1.65 -21.99 7.56
CA LEU A 85 -0.40 -21.48 7.01
C LEU A 85 0.70 -22.55 6.96
N ALA A 86 0.76 -23.47 7.93
CA ALA A 86 1.72 -24.57 7.94
C ALA A 86 1.39 -25.68 6.93
N ASP A 87 0.11 -25.87 6.59
CA ASP A 87 -0.32 -26.88 5.63
C ASP A 87 -0.10 -26.43 4.18
N SER A 88 0.96 -26.96 3.56
CA SER A 88 1.32 -26.68 2.16
C SER A 88 0.27 -27.09 1.13
N SER A 89 -0.72 -27.92 1.50
CA SER A 89 -1.83 -28.27 0.60
C SER A 89 -2.89 -27.17 0.49
N ILE A 90 -2.88 -26.19 1.41
CA ILE A 90 -3.84 -25.08 1.45
C ILE A 90 -3.29 -23.88 0.71
N SER A 91 -3.84 -23.56 -0.46
CA SER A 91 -3.45 -22.40 -1.27
C SER A 91 -4.24 -21.13 -0.94
N ILE A 92 -5.43 -21.24 -0.36
CA ILE A 92 -6.33 -20.12 -0.03
C ILE A 92 -6.87 -20.29 1.38
N ILE A 93 -6.64 -19.30 2.23
CA ILE A 93 -7.15 -19.20 3.59
C ILE A 93 -8.17 -18.07 3.62
N THR A 94 -9.40 -18.33 4.06
CA THR A 94 -10.46 -17.32 4.16
C THR A 94 -10.84 -17.13 5.62
N LEU A 95 -10.78 -15.88 6.10
CA LEU A 95 -11.30 -15.55 7.43
C LEU A 95 -12.84 -15.63 7.44
N LYS A 96 -13.37 -16.24 8.50
CA LYS A 96 -14.81 -16.34 8.75
C LYS A 96 -15.33 -15.47 9.87
N ASP A 97 -14.41 -15.01 10.70
CA ASP A 97 -14.66 -14.15 11.85
C ASP A 97 -13.40 -13.29 12.06
N ASP A 98 -13.51 -12.30 12.93
CA ASP A 98 -12.35 -11.55 13.40
C ASP A 98 -11.38 -12.49 14.14
N VAL A 99 -10.09 -12.37 13.83
CA VAL A 99 -9.03 -13.20 14.41
C VAL A 99 -8.03 -12.31 15.13
N GLU A 100 -7.89 -12.53 16.44
CA GLU A 100 -6.82 -11.93 17.24
C GLU A 100 -5.64 -12.90 17.35
N ILE A 101 -4.44 -12.44 16.97
CA ILE A 101 -3.18 -13.19 17.09
C ILE A 101 -2.27 -12.50 18.11
N SER A 102 -1.43 -13.27 18.80
CA SER A 102 -0.45 -12.75 19.77
C SER A 102 1.00 -12.86 19.30
N SER A 103 1.22 -13.52 18.16
CA SER A 103 2.52 -13.75 17.53
C SER A 103 2.44 -13.54 16.02
N THR A 104 3.58 -13.18 15.42
CA THR A 104 3.71 -12.91 13.99
C THR A 104 3.37 -14.14 13.16
N LEU A 105 2.54 -13.97 12.13
CA LEU A 105 2.28 -15.01 11.14
C LEU A 105 3.41 -15.04 10.11
N THR A 106 4.15 -16.15 10.05
CA THR A 106 5.24 -16.32 9.10
C THR A 106 4.75 -17.02 7.84
N VAL A 107 5.01 -16.41 6.68
CA VAL A 107 4.70 -16.95 5.35
C VAL A 107 5.99 -17.23 4.61
N ASN A 108 6.22 -18.50 4.28
CA ASN A 108 7.41 -19.00 3.58
C ASN A 108 7.06 -19.87 2.36
N ARG A 109 5.84 -19.68 1.84
CA ARG A 109 5.29 -20.37 0.68
C ARG A 109 4.33 -19.45 -0.09
N THR A 110 3.88 -19.89 -1.25
CA THR A 110 2.77 -19.25 -1.95
C THR A 110 1.44 -19.52 -1.24
N VAL A 111 0.70 -18.47 -0.88
CA VAL A 111 -0.62 -18.57 -0.25
C VAL A 111 -1.43 -17.29 -0.46
N THR A 112 -2.75 -17.44 -0.56
CA THR A 112 -3.69 -16.31 -0.51
C THR A 112 -4.38 -16.26 0.84
N LEU A 113 -4.32 -15.11 1.51
CA LEU A 113 -5.15 -14.77 2.66
C LEU A 113 -6.29 -13.85 2.20
N ASP A 114 -7.52 -14.35 2.28
CA ASP A 114 -8.73 -13.56 2.07
C ASP A 114 -9.29 -13.10 3.42
N LEU A 115 -9.26 -11.79 3.64
CA LEU A 115 -9.77 -11.19 4.86
C LEU A 115 -11.31 -11.26 4.93
N ASN A 116 -11.98 -11.32 3.78
CA ASN A 116 -13.43 -11.51 3.66
C ASN A 116 -14.26 -10.59 4.59
N GLY A 117 -13.88 -9.32 4.67
CA GLY A 117 -14.55 -8.33 5.50
C GLY A 117 -14.21 -8.38 7.00
N ASN A 118 -13.35 -9.30 7.45
CA ASN A 118 -13.01 -9.48 8.86
C ASN A 118 -11.70 -8.77 9.25
N VAL A 119 -11.47 -8.65 10.55
CA VAL A 119 -10.28 -8.09 11.16
C VAL A 119 -9.28 -9.20 11.51
N LEU A 120 -8.05 -9.08 11.03
CA LEU A 120 -6.88 -9.75 11.58
C LEU A 120 -6.12 -8.75 12.48
N LYS A 121 -6.15 -8.98 13.78
CA LYS A 121 -5.59 -8.05 14.77
C LYS A 121 -4.44 -8.68 15.53
N MET A 122 -3.29 -8.02 15.52
CA MET A 122 -2.20 -8.34 16.43
C MET A 122 -2.48 -7.75 17.82
N THR A 123 -2.23 -8.56 18.84
CA THR A 123 -2.27 -8.21 20.28
C THR A 123 -0.87 -8.29 20.93
N GLY A 124 0.08 -8.94 20.24
CA GLY A 124 1.49 -8.96 20.59
C GLY A 124 2.23 -7.67 20.18
N SER A 125 3.56 -7.72 20.20
CA SER A 125 4.43 -6.53 20.03
C SER A 125 5.32 -6.54 18.78
N ASP A 126 4.89 -7.25 17.73
CA ASP A 126 5.62 -7.40 16.46
C ASP A 126 4.70 -7.20 15.25
N SER A 127 5.25 -7.41 14.06
CA SER A 127 4.57 -7.41 12.77
C SER A 127 3.37 -8.36 12.80
N VAL A 128 2.22 -7.99 12.23
CA VAL A 128 1.10 -8.95 12.08
C VAL A 128 1.53 -10.14 11.22
N ILE A 129 2.21 -9.83 10.10
CA ILE A 129 2.65 -10.83 9.11
C ILE A 129 4.13 -10.59 8.77
N LYS A 130 4.88 -11.68 8.66
CA LYS A 130 6.22 -11.70 8.08
C LYS A 130 6.22 -12.59 6.83
N VAL A 131 6.58 -12.04 5.68
CA VAL A 131 6.80 -12.79 4.44
C VAL A 131 8.30 -13.01 4.29
N GLU A 132 8.74 -14.27 4.34
CA GLU A 132 10.15 -14.65 4.21
C GLU A 132 10.58 -14.77 2.75
N ALA A 133 11.89 -14.99 2.54
CA ALA A 133 12.56 -15.11 1.24
C ALA A 133 11.88 -16.02 0.20
N ASP A 134 11.21 -17.09 0.65
CA ASP A 134 10.47 -18.03 -0.20
C ASP A 134 8.94 -17.85 -0.12
N GLY A 135 8.49 -16.87 0.66
CA GLY A 135 7.10 -16.49 0.82
C GLY A 135 6.58 -15.66 -0.36
N ASP A 136 5.39 -16.02 -0.81
CA ASP A 136 4.62 -15.28 -1.81
C ASP A 136 3.18 -15.16 -1.31
N LEU A 137 2.91 -14.07 -0.60
CA LEU A 137 1.62 -13.83 0.04
C LEU A 137 0.77 -12.94 -0.85
N THR A 138 -0.44 -13.40 -1.17
CA THR A 138 -1.51 -12.54 -1.68
C THR A 138 -2.51 -12.21 -0.58
N ILE A 139 -2.75 -10.92 -0.33
CA ILE A 139 -3.84 -10.43 0.51
C ILE A 139 -4.95 -9.96 -0.42
N GLN A 140 -6.15 -10.48 -0.19
CA GLN A 140 -7.35 -10.05 -0.87
C GLN A 140 -8.49 -9.85 0.12
N ASP A 141 -9.57 -9.25 -0.36
CA ASP A 141 -10.78 -9.06 0.40
C ASP A 141 -11.99 -9.13 -0.52
N ARG A 142 -12.73 -10.25 -0.44
CA ARG A 142 -13.93 -10.44 -1.28
C ARG A 142 -15.16 -9.71 -0.76
N ASN A 143 -15.21 -9.39 0.54
CA ASN A 143 -16.34 -8.69 1.15
C ASN A 143 -15.91 -7.29 1.57
N THR A 144 -16.02 -6.36 0.63
CA THR A 144 -15.57 -4.96 0.77
C THR A 144 -16.56 -4.07 1.53
N THR A 145 -17.65 -4.63 2.07
CA THR A 145 -18.78 -3.84 2.60
C THR A 145 -18.87 -3.82 4.13
N THR A 146 -18.24 -4.77 4.82
CA THR A 146 -18.18 -4.77 6.29
C THR A 146 -17.51 -3.50 6.78
N GLN A 147 -18.08 -2.83 7.79
CA GLN A 147 -17.56 -1.57 8.29
C GLN A 147 -16.91 -1.76 9.65
N HIS A 148 -15.69 -1.24 9.78
CA HIS A 148 -14.92 -1.21 11.01
C HIS A 148 -14.63 0.23 11.40
N THR A 149 -14.86 0.57 12.67
CA THR A 149 -14.67 1.94 13.18
C THR A 149 -13.30 2.10 13.83
N PHE A 150 -12.70 3.27 13.61
CA PHE A 150 -11.37 3.60 14.09
C PHE A 150 -11.34 4.96 14.79
N ASN A 151 -10.59 5.04 15.88
CA ASN A 151 -10.22 6.28 16.53
C ASN A 151 -8.94 6.84 15.86
N PRO A 152 -8.99 7.98 15.17
CA PRO A 152 -7.83 8.52 14.44
C PRO A 152 -6.83 9.30 15.32
N HIS A 153 -7.08 9.36 16.62
CA HIS A 153 -6.33 10.14 17.61
C HIS A 153 -5.66 9.28 18.69
N CYS A 154 -5.56 7.97 18.47
CA CYS A 154 -4.74 7.13 19.33
C CYS A 154 -3.27 7.57 19.23
N LYS A 155 -2.57 7.61 20.36
CA LYS A 155 -1.17 8.04 20.41
C LYS A 155 -0.25 6.84 20.48
N TYR A 156 0.63 6.70 19.50
CA TYR A 156 1.72 5.73 19.61
C TYR A 156 2.68 6.16 20.73
N GLN A 157 2.83 5.30 21.75
CA GLN A 157 3.38 5.66 23.06
C GLN A 157 4.81 6.22 23.01
N PHE A 158 5.65 5.74 22.08
CA PHE A 158 7.06 6.13 22.01
C PHE A 158 7.27 7.53 21.40
N TRP A 159 6.45 7.90 20.42
CA TRP A 159 6.63 9.13 19.63
C TRP A 159 5.50 10.15 19.80
N TYR A 160 4.44 9.81 20.54
CA TYR A 160 3.25 10.65 20.72
C TYR A 160 2.64 11.12 19.39
N ILE A 161 2.73 10.27 18.38
CA ILE A 161 2.18 10.50 17.03
C ILE A 161 0.78 9.92 16.93
N ASP A 162 -0.11 10.63 16.25
CA ASP A 162 -1.45 10.12 15.97
C ASP A 162 -1.36 8.88 15.09
N MET A 163 -2.16 7.88 15.45
CA MET A 163 -2.35 6.64 14.75
C MET A 163 -3.83 6.27 14.83
N TRP A 164 -4.30 5.49 13.87
CA TRP A 164 -5.63 4.91 13.94
C TRP A 164 -5.62 3.68 14.85
N GLU A 165 -6.65 3.51 15.66
CA GLU A 165 -6.84 2.32 16.50
C GLU A 165 -8.25 1.80 16.30
N LEU A 166 -8.40 0.48 16.17
CA LEU A 166 -9.71 -0.16 16.06
C LEU A 166 -10.50 0.12 17.33
N ASP A 167 -11.61 0.83 17.17
CA ASP A 167 -12.42 1.33 18.29
C ASP A 167 -13.89 1.40 17.86
N LYS A 168 -14.76 0.68 18.57
CA LYS A 168 -16.21 0.66 18.32
C LYS A 168 -16.88 2.04 18.42
N ASP A 169 -16.25 2.97 19.17
CA ASP A 169 -16.74 4.34 19.34
C ASP A 169 -15.93 5.34 18.48
N GLY A 170 -15.08 4.82 17.58
CA GLY A 170 -14.28 5.59 16.65
C GLY A 170 -15.10 6.41 15.65
N SER A 171 -14.52 7.50 15.15
CA SER A 171 -15.19 8.44 14.24
C SER A 171 -14.95 8.16 12.76
N GLU A 172 -13.93 7.36 12.43
CA GLU A 172 -13.56 7.03 11.06
C GLU A 172 -14.00 5.61 10.72
N ILE A 173 -14.42 5.38 9.48
CA ILE A 173 -14.89 4.08 9.01
C ILE A 173 -13.95 3.56 7.93
N VAL A 174 -13.53 2.31 8.09
CA VAL A 174 -12.83 1.53 7.05
C VAL A 174 -13.76 0.40 6.62
N SER A 175 -13.99 0.28 5.30
CA SER A 175 -14.82 -0.79 4.73
C SER A 175 -13.95 -1.94 4.22
N GLY A 176 -14.46 -3.16 4.35
CA GLY A 176 -13.78 -4.39 3.96
C GLY A 176 -12.98 -5.04 5.08
N GLY A 177 -12.10 -5.97 4.69
CA GLY A 177 -11.20 -6.67 5.59
C GLY A 177 -10.04 -5.80 6.06
N VAL A 178 -9.60 -6.01 7.30
CA VAL A 178 -8.62 -5.15 7.99
C VAL A 178 -7.49 -5.98 8.59
N ILE A 179 -6.27 -5.49 8.48
CA ILE A 179 -5.09 -5.92 9.24
C ILE A 179 -4.70 -4.78 10.18
N THR A 180 -4.66 -5.02 11.49
CA THR A 180 -4.43 -3.95 12.49
C THR A 180 -3.71 -4.43 13.75
N GLY A 181 -3.42 -3.50 14.66
CA GLY A 181 -2.82 -3.76 15.98
C GLY A 181 -1.33 -4.10 15.93
N GLY A 182 -0.77 -4.27 14.73
CA GLY A 182 0.62 -4.62 14.55
C GLY A 182 1.55 -3.49 14.97
N GLY A 183 2.55 -3.83 15.78
CA GLY A 183 3.50 -2.84 16.27
C GLY A 183 4.15 -3.12 17.60
N GLY A 184 5.04 -2.21 18.03
CA GLY A 184 5.79 -2.33 19.28
C GLY A 184 7.08 -1.51 19.25
N ASP A 185 7.95 -1.69 20.25
CA ASP A 185 9.25 -0.99 20.34
C ASP A 185 10.31 -1.50 19.33
N GLN A 186 9.88 -2.36 18.41
CA GLN A 186 10.70 -3.02 17.41
C GLN A 186 11.05 -2.09 16.24
N ASN A 187 12.15 -2.41 15.57
CA ASN A 187 12.61 -1.70 14.37
C ASN A 187 12.01 -2.25 13.06
N ASN A 188 11.04 -3.15 13.11
CA ASN A 188 10.42 -3.77 11.92
C ASN A 188 9.14 -3.04 11.50
N GLY A 189 8.48 -3.48 10.43
CA GLY A 189 7.17 -2.96 10.01
C GLY A 189 6.09 -3.41 10.99
N GLY A 190 5.27 -2.50 11.48
CA GLY A 190 4.17 -2.81 12.40
C GLY A 190 3.13 -3.73 11.77
N GLY A 191 2.73 -3.52 10.51
CA GLY A 191 1.70 -4.33 9.86
C GLY A 191 2.28 -5.56 9.20
N VAL A 192 3.07 -5.36 8.15
CA VAL A 192 3.68 -6.43 7.37
C VAL A 192 5.18 -6.18 7.20
N LEU A 193 5.99 -7.17 7.53
CA LEU A 193 7.40 -7.25 7.20
C LEU A 193 7.58 -8.17 6.00
N VAL A 194 8.14 -7.66 4.89
CA VAL A 194 8.51 -8.46 3.72
C VAL A 194 10.02 -8.61 3.69
N ALA A 195 10.53 -9.70 4.24
CA ALA A 195 11.95 -10.01 4.40
C ALA A 195 12.42 -10.92 3.26
N GLY A 196 12.72 -10.33 2.10
CA GLY A 196 13.16 -11.05 0.91
C GLY A 196 12.06 -11.75 0.10
N GLY A 197 10.82 -11.78 0.61
CA GLY A 197 9.67 -12.39 -0.07
C GLY A 197 8.90 -11.44 -0.98
N THR A 198 7.74 -11.91 -1.44
CA THR A 198 6.78 -11.13 -2.23
C THR A 198 5.45 -10.98 -1.51
N LEU A 199 4.98 -9.75 -1.42
CA LEU A 199 3.63 -9.41 -0.98
C LEU A 199 2.86 -8.85 -2.18
N THR A 200 1.70 -9.41 -2.46
CA THR A 200 0.70 -8.83 -3.36
C THR A 200 -0.53 -8.44 -2.55
N MET A 201 -0.96 -7.18 -2.61
CA MET A 201 -2.19 -6.71 -1.96
C MET A 201 -3.17 -6.26 -3.04
N ALA A 202 -4.20 -7.08 -3.26
CA ALA A 202 -5.28 -6.84 -4.22
C ALA A 202 -6.53 -6.25 -3.56
N GLY A 203 -6.63 -6.29 -2.22
CA GLY A 203 -7.76 -5.78 -1.47
C GLY A 203 -7.45 -5.69 0.03
N GLY A 204 -8.47 -5.32 0.81
CA GLY A 204 -8.36 -5.14 2.26
C GLY A 204 -7.63 -3.84 2.64
N SER A 205 -7.44 -3.65 3.94
CA SER A 205 -6.74 -2.48 4.47
C SER A 205 -5.74 -2.84 5.57
N ILE A 206 -4.55 -2.25 5.54
CA ILE A 206 -3.62 -2.26 6.67
C ILE A 206 -3.84 -0.95 7.43
N VAL A 207 -4.37 -1.03 8.65
CA VAL A 207 -4.87 0.14 9.39
C VAL A 207 -4.21 0.24 10.74
N GLY A 208 -3.66 1.41 11.06
CA GLY A 208 -3.23 1.70 12.43
C GLY A 208 -2.09 0.81 12.90
N CYS A 209 -1.27 0.32 11.98
CA CYS A 209 -0.08 -0.44 12.34
C CYS A 209 1.08 0.52 12.55
N SER A 210 1.82 0.35 13.65
CA SER A 210 2.92 1.26 14.02
C SER A 210 4.17 0.53 14.40
N ALA A 211 5.32 1.17 14.29
CA ALA A 211 6.52 0.65 14.95
C ALA A 211 7.47 1.78 15.29
N ARG A 212 8.48 1.45 16.09
CA ARG A 212 9.49 2.43 16.45
C ARG A 212 10.19 2.98 15.22
N SER A 213 10.48 2.14 14.22
CA SER A 213 11.22 2.54 13.01
C SER A 213 10.38 2.58 11.74
N ARG A 214 9.74 1.48 11.31
CA ARG A 214 8.99 1.38 10.04
C ARG A 214 7.50 1.12 10.28
N GLY A 215 6.59 1.86 9.64
CA GLY A 215 5.17 1.88 9.99
C GLY A 215 4.37 0.70 9.44
N GLY A 216 3.44 0.95 8.53
CA GLY A 216 2.49 -0.06 8.04
C GLY A 216 3.16 -1.27 7.39
N VAL A 217 3.99 -1.04 6.36
CA VAL A 217 4.69 -2.09 5.61
C VAL A 217 6.17 -1.79 5.53
N TYR A 218 7.01 -2.78 5.82
CA TYR A 218 8.46 -2.68 5.67
C TYR A 218 8.98 -3.72 4.68
N LEU A 219 9.57 -3.25 3.58
CA LEU A 219 10.31 -4.08 2.64
C LEU A 219 11.78 -4.13 3.05
N ALA A 220 12.28 -5.34 3.30
CA ALA A 220 13.65 -5.59 3.72
C ALA A 220 14.37 -6.51 2.74
N TYR A 221 15.65 -6.23 2.53
CA TYR A 221 16.60 -7.16 1.94
C TYR A 221 16.98 -8.22 2.98
N ASP A 222 16.87 -9.49 2.62
CA ASP A 222 17.34 -10.60 3.43
C ASP A 222 18.78 -10.95 3.02
N SER A 223 19.74 -10.52 3.84
CA SER A 223 21.16 -10.77 3.61
C SER A 223 21.56 -12.25 3.71
N ALA A 224 20.75 -13.08 4.39
CA ALA A 224 21.06 -14.51 4.50
C ALA A 224 20.80 -15.24 3.18
N THR A 225 19.77 -14.83 2.44
CA THR A 225 19.36 -15.44 1.18
C THR A 225 19.75 -14.63 -0.05
N GLY A 226 20.13 -13.36 0.14
CA GLY A 226 20.43 -12.42 -0.93
C GLY A 226 19.19 -11.92 -1.68
N LYS A 227 18.00 -12.11 -1.11
CA LYS A 227 16.73 -11.76 -1.76
C LYS A 227 16.19 -10.43 -1.26
N SER A 228 15.59 -9.67 -2.17
CA SER A 228 14.97 -8.39 -1.89
C SER A 228 13.46 -8.51 -1.67
N GLY A 229 12.94 -7.80 -0.68
CA GLY A 229 11.50 -7.68 -0.48
C GLY A 229 10.81 -6.98 -1.65
N THR A 230 9.70 -7.56 -2.10
CA THR A 230 8.86 -6.99 -3.16
C THR A 230 7.43 -6.79 -2.66
N PHE A 231 6.86 -5.62 -2.89
CA PHE A 231 5.47 -5.33 -2.61
C PHE A 231 4.77 -4.82 -3.87
N ILE A 232 3.68 -5.47 -4.23
CA ILE A 232 2.81 -5.10 -5.35
C ILE A 232 1.44 -4.79 -4.77
N MET A 233 1.02 -3.53 -4.86
CA MET A 233 -0.28 -3.07 -4.40
C MET A 233 -1.13 -2.73 -5.63
N THR A 234 -2.12 -3.58 -5.92
CA THR A 234 -3.07 -3.42 -7.04
C THR A 234 -4.48 -3.08 -6.56
N GLY A 235 -4.69 -3.06 -5.24
CA GLY A 235 -5.90 -2.61 -4.60
C GLY A 235 -5.70 -2.45 -3.10
N GLY A 236 -6.79 -2.15 -2.39
CA GLY A 236 -6.78 -1.99 -0.95
C GLY A 236 -6.18 -0.66 -0.48
N SER A 237 -5.98 -0.54 0.83
CA SER A 237 -5.51 0.71 1.45
C SER A 237 -4.50 0.51 2.57
N ILE A 238 -3.60 1.48 2.78
CA ILE A 238 -2.77 1.60 3.98
C ILE A 238 -3.15 2.89 4.69
N ILE A 239 -3.69 2.79 5.90
CA ILE A 239 -4.43 3.88 6.54
C ILE A 239 -3.92 4.15 7.96
N GLY A 240 -3.60 5.41 8.25
CA GLY A 240 -3.41 5.84 9.64
C GLY A 240 -2.26 5.15 10.37
N CYS A 241 -1.32 4.54 9.63
CA CYS A 241 -0.14 3.88 10.16
C CYS A 241 0.91 4.91 10.61
N ALA A 242 1.72 4.56 11.61
CA ALA A 242 2.57 5.54 12.28
C ALA A 242 3.96 5.00 12.64
N ALA A 243 5.03 5.74 12.33
CA ALA A 243 6.39 5.33 12.70
C ALA A 243 7.39 6.50 12.79
N GLN A 244 8.66 6.20 13.06
CA GLN A 244 9.73 7.19 12.90
C GLN A 244 10.01 7.48 11.42
N LEU A 245 10.05 6.45 10.58
CA LEU A 245 10.33 6.52 9.13
C LEU A 245 9.28 5.70 8.38
N GLY A 246 8.75 6.21 7.26
CA GLY A 246 7.85 5.42 6.42
C GLY A 246 6.57 5.03 7.16
N GLY A 247 5.74 6.01 7.51
CA GLY A 247 4.51 5.78 8.29
C GLY A 247 3.59 4.75 7.62
N GLY A 248 3.39 4.85 6.31
CA GLY A 248 2.70 3.84 5.51
C GLY A 248 3.62 2.73 5.05
N VAL A 249 4.60 3.04 4.18
CA VAL A 249 5.52 2.05 3.59
C VAL A 249 6.96 2.54 3.69
N TYR A 250 7.86 1.65 4.11
CA TYR A 250 9.30 1.82 4.04
C TYR A 250 9.90 0.84 3.03
N VAL A 251 10.55 1.37 1.99
CA VAL A 251 11.26 0.57 0.98
C VAL A 251 12.77 0.65 1.25
N ALA A 252 13.38 -0.45 1.70
CA ALA A 252 14.84 -0.52 1.87
C ALA A 252 15.58 -0.52 0.52
N PRO A 253 16.91 -0.31 0.52
CA PRO A 253 17.73 -0.56 -0.65
C PRO A 253 17.46 -1.93 -1.25
N GLU A 254 17.57 -2.02 -2.59
CA GLU A 254 17.37 -3.25 -3.38
C GLU A 254 15.95 -3.81 -3.37
N CYS A 255 15.04 -3.28 -2.55
CA CYS A 255 13.63 -3.67 -2.51
C CYS A 255 12.82 -2.93 -3.56
N THR A 256 11.67 -3.51 -3.92
CA THR A 256 10.77 -2.96 -4.94
C THR A 256 9.36 -2.78 -4.39
N PHE A 257 8.81 -1.58 -4.56
CA PHE A 257 7.41 -1.30 -4.33
C PHE A 257 6.76 -0.86 -5.65
N ALA A 258 5.69 -1.54 -6.06
CA ALA A 258 4.85 -1.15 -7.18
C ALA A 258 3.43 -0.88 -6.68
N MET A 259 2.86 0.28 -7.04
CA MET A 259 1.52 0.69 -6.68
C MET A 259 0.72 1.00 -7.96
N ALA A 260 -0.40 0.33 -8.15
CA ALA A 260 -1.24 0.41 -9.35
C ALA A 260 -2.69 0.83 -9.01
N THR A 261 -3.45 1.17 -10.05
CA THR A 261 -4.82 1.70 -9.99
C THR A 261 -5.69 0.97 -8.98
N GLY A 262 -6.42 1.73 -8.15
CA GLY A 262 -7.29 1.17 -7.10
C GLY A 262 -6.63 1.04 -5.73
N SER A 263 -5.33 1.37 -5.62
CA SER A 263 -4.58 1.38 -4.36
C SER A 263 -4.54 2.77 -3.72
N ASN A 264 -4.60 2.83 -2.39
CA ASN A 264 -4.51 4.10 -1.65
C ASN A 264 -3.60 4.00 -0.41
N ILE A 265 -2.78 5.03 -0.16
CA ILE A 265 -2.07 5.18 1.13
C ILE A 265 -2.45 6.53 1.71
N HIS A 266 -3.06 6.55 2.89
CA HIS A 266 -3.46 7.82 3.47
C HIS A 266 -3.49 7.91 4.98
N ASN A 267 -3.48 9.15 5.47
CA ASN A 267 -3.47 9.49 6.90
C ASN A 267 -2.30 8.89 7.71
N CYS A 268 -1.33 8.27 7.05
CA CYS A 268 -0.13 7.74 7.67
C CYS A 268 0.83 8.88 8.08
N ILE A 269 1.50 8.71 9.21
CA ILE A 269 2.33 9.73 9.86
C ILE A 269 3.72 9.17 10.15
N ALA A 270 4.75 9.97 9.87
CA ALA A 270 6.11 9.69 10.28
C ALA A 270 6.64 10.80 11.18
N ASN A 271 7.45 10.48 12.19
CA ASN A 271 8.11 11.50 13.01
C ASN A 271 9.14 12.28 12.17
N ASN A 272 9.98 11.55 11.43
CA ASN A 272 11.08 12.13 10.66
C ASN A 272 10.69 12.30 9.18
N ASP A 273 10.60 11.18 8.44
CA ASP A 273 10.51 11.19 6.98
C ASP A 273 9.49 10.18 6.43
N GLY A 274 8.80 10.57 5.36
CA GLY A 274 7.91 9.69 4.58
C GLY A 274 6.65 9.28 5.35
N GLY A 275 5.75 10.23 5.64
CA GLY A 275 4.46 9.93 6.28
C GLY A 275 3.68 8.84 5.54
N GLY A 276 3.59 8.95 4.20
CA GLY A 276 3.04 7.90 3.33
C GLY A 276 4.08 6.83 2.97
N VAL A 277 5.05 7.19 2.12
CA VAL A 277 6.10 6.27 1.62
C VAL A 277 7.47 6.92 1.80
N ILE A 278 8.45 6.14 2.26
CA ILE A 278 9.88 6.45 2.15
C ILE A 278 10.54 5.39 1.26
N ASN A 279 11.31 5.83 0.26
CA ASN A 279 11.94 4.94 -0.69
C ASN A 279 13.46 5.08 -0.72
N HIS A 280 14.15 3.97 -0.44
CA HIS A 280 15.60 3.78 -0.65
C HIS A 280 15.92 2.72 -1.72
N GLY A 281 14.90 2.07 -2.28
CA GLY A 281 15.01 1.10 -3.37
C GLY A 281 14.28 1.60 -4.62
N THR A 282 13.49 0.72 -5.25
CA THR A 282 12.68 1.03 -6.42
C THR A 282 11.23 1.28 -6.02
N PHE A 283 10.66 2.40 -6.47
CA PHE A 283 9.24 2.68 -6.31
C PHE A 283 8.61 3.06 -7.66
N GLN A 284 7.56 2.34 -8.04
CA GLN A 284 6.76 2.57 -9.26
C GLN A 284 5.31 2.85 -8.86
N MET A 285 4.70 3.88 -9.46
CA MET A 285 3.34 4.30 -9.14
C MET A 285 2.58 4.62 -10.42
N HIS A 286 1.44 3.96 -10.61
CA HIS A 286 0.56 4.11 -11.77
C HIS A 286 -0.88 4.35 -11.31
N ASP A 287 -1.48 5.48 -11.69
CA ASP A 287 -2.89 5.84 -11.44
C ASP A 287 -3.40 5.55 -10.01
N SER A 288 -2.55 5.78 -9.03
CA SER A 288 -2.77 5.50 -7.61
C SER A 288 -2.76 6.80 -6.79
N SER A 289 -3.11 6.75 -5.51
CA SER A 289 -3.11 7.94 -4.64
C SER A 289 -2.37 7.73 -3.32
N ILE A 290 -1.49 8.67 -2.98
CA ILE A 290 -0.91 8.79 -1.63
C ILE A 290 -1.23 10.20 -1.09
N TRP A 291 -1.89 10.30 0.05
CA TRP A 291 -2.29 11.60 0.60
C TRP A 291 -2.47 11.53 2.11
N GLY A 292 -2.09 12.54 2.90
CA GLY A 292 -2.22 12.39 4.35
C GLY A 292 -1.48 13.44 5.17
N ARG A 293 -1.40 13.16 6.48
CA ARG A 293 -0.80 14.07 7.46
C ARG A 293 0.74 14.01 7.39
N ARG A 294 1.36 15.20 7.40
CA ARG A 294 2.80 15.48 7.17
C ARG A 294 3.70 14.71 8.14
N CYS A 295 4.97 14.53 7.76
CA CYS A 295 6.00 14.23 8.75
C CYS A 295 6.15 15.40 9.75
N LEU A 296 6.31 15.08 11.04
CA LEU A 296 6.27 16.08 12.12
C LEU A 296 7.48 17.01 12.14
N GLN A 297 8.65 16.56 11.66
CA GLN A 297 9.87 17.38 11.65
C GLN A 297 10.24 18.01 10.30
N GLN A 298 9.78 17.50 9.14
CA GLN A 298 10.29 17.97 7.83
C GLN A 298 9.26 18.34 6.76
N GLY A 299 7.95 18.39 7.09
CA GLY A 299 6.95 19.09 6.26
C GLY A 299 6.67 18.56 4.85
N ASN A 300 7.29 17.48 4.37
CA ASN A 300 7.10 16.98 3.01
C ASN A 300 6.23 15.72 2.97
N LEU A 301 5.07 15.84 2.32
CA LEU A 301 4.38 14.72 1.69
C LEU A 301 5.12 14.49 0.37
N TYR A 302 5.71 13.31 0.19
CA TYR A 302 6.60 12.90 -0.91
C TYR A 302 8.05 13.45 -0.86
N TYR A 303 9.03 12.56 -0.58
CA TYR A 303 10.42 12.73 -1.02
C TYR A 303 10.78 11.55 -1.92
N VAL A 304 10.48 11.67 -3.22
CA VAL A 304 11.16 10.87 -4.23
C VAL A 304 12.50 11.55 -4.46
N ARG A 305 13.57 11.04 -3.83
CA ARG A 305 14.93 11.44 -4.20
C ARG A 305 15.21 10.81 -5.57
N ARG A 306 15.01 11.55 -6.66
CA ARG A 306 15.55 11.15 -7.96
C ARG A 306 17.07 11.26 -7.86
N TYR A 307 17.76 10.14 -8.02
CA TYR A 307 19.14 10.17 -8.50
C TYR A 307 19.01 10.19 -10.02
N ASP A 308 19.31 11.35 -10.61
CA ASP A 308 19.56 11.47 -12.04
C ASP A 308 20.87 10.76 -12.42
#